data_AF-A0A2A5WII1-F1
#
_entry.id   AF-A0A2A5WII1-F1
#
_cell.length_a   1.000
_cell.length_b   1.000
_cell.length_c   1.000
_cell.angle_alpha   90.00
_cell.angle_beta   90.00
_cell.angle_gamma   90.00
#
_symmetry.space_group_name_H-M   'P 1'
#
loop_
_entity.id
_entity.type
_entity.pdbx_description
1 polymer ?
#
loop_
_entity_poly.entity_id
_entity_poly.type
_entity_poly.pdbx_seq_one_letter_code
_entity_poly.pdbx_strand_id
1 'polypeptide(L)'
;MADTGMKSLLIPIVGEVHVVDQPDILQRHGKDESFHQPMPPDLVVFPETNEQVSDIVNRCAERRCPVIPFGTGTSLEGHIAALQGG
;
A
#
# COMPACT_ATOMS: atom_id res chain seq x y z
N MET A 1 3.85 -7.43 11.57
CA MET A 1 5.01 -8.08 10.93
C MET A 1 4.70 -8.06 9.46
N ALA A 2 5.45 -7.33 8.64
CA ALA A 2 5.23 -7.27 7.20
C ALA A 2 5.15 -8.70 6.65
N ASP A 3 4.06 -9.04 5.96
CA ASP A 3 3.86 -10.37 5.40
C ASP A 3 4.96 -10.63 4.35
N THR A 4 5.97 -11.41 4.73
CA THR A 4 7.06 -11.84 3.83
C THR A 4 6.48 -12.52 2.58
N GLY A 5 5.29 -13.12 2.69
CA GLY A 5 4.54 -13.67 1.58
C GLY A 5 4.18 -12.62 0.54
N MET A 6 3.65 -11.47 0.94
CA MET A 6 3.22 -10.44 -0.01
C MET A 6 4.40 -9.82 -0.77
N LYS A 7 5.52 -9.49 -0.10
CA LYS A 7 6.72 -8.99 -0.79
C LYS A 7 7.17 -9.95 -1.90
N SER A 8 7.24 -11.24 -1.60
CA SER A 8 7.67 -12.25 -2.60
C SER A 8 6.77 -12.35 -3.83
N LEU A 9 5.49 -11.98 -3.72
CA LEU A 9 4.53 -12.00 -4.83
C LEU A 9 4.60 -10.75 -5.69
N LEU A 10 4.87 -9.60 -5.07
CA LEU A 10 4.80 -8.30 -5.74
C LEU A 10 6.15 -7.87 -6.33
N ILE A 11 7.26 -8.29 -5.71
CA ILE A 11 8.62 -8.00 -6.23
C ILE A 11 8.81 -8.46 -7.68
N PRO A 12 8.34 -9.65 -8.12
CA PRO A 12 8.46 -10.03 -9.54
C PRO A 12 7.69 -9.14 -10.53
N ILE A 13 6.71 -8.36 -10.06
CA ILE A 13 5.87 -7.50 -10.90
C ILE A 13 6.52 -6.11 -11.07
N VAL A 14 6.97 -5.52 -9.96
CA VAL A 14 7.48 -4.14 -9.94
C VAL A 14 8.97 -4.01 -9.67
N GLY A 15 9.64 -5.07 -9.21
CA GLY A 15 11.02 -5.03 -8.73
C GLY A 15 11.12 -4.66 -7.24
N GLU A 16 12.22 -5.08 -6.61
CA GLU A 16 12.40 -4.97 -5.15
C GLU A 16 12.39 -3.53 -4.64
N VAL A 17 12.99 -2.62 -5.40
CA VAL A 17 13.08 -1.19 -5.05
C VAL A 17 11.73 -0.48 -4.97
N HIS A 18 10.68 -1.07 -5.56
CA HIS A 18 9.33 -0.51 -5.61
C HIS A 18 8.40 -1.11 -4.55
N VAL A 19 8.88 -1.98 -3.67
CA VAL A 19 8.12 -2.58 -2.55
C VAL A 19 8.72 -2.14 -1.22
N VAL A 20 8.02 -1.24 -0.53
CA VAL A 20 8.54 -0.53 0.65
C VAL A 20 7.81 -0.94 1.93
N ASP A 21 8.58 -1.26 2.96
CA ASP A 21 8.13 -1.56 4.33
C ASP A 21 8.80 -0.68 5.39
N GLN A 22 9.42 0.43 4.98
CA GLN A 22 10.09 1.37 5.87
C GLN A 22 9.06 2.11 6.74
N PRO A 23 9.20 2.12 8.08
CA PRO A 23 8.17 2.64 8.98
C PRO A 23 7.74 4.08 8.70
N ASP A 24 8.67 4.96 8.35
CA ASP A 24 8.41 6.36 8.01
C ASP A 24 7.57 6.52 6.74
N ILE A 25 7.83 5.69 5.72
CA ILE A 25 7.05 5.65 4.50
C ILE A 25 5.64 5.11 4.76
N LEU A 26 5.52 4.02 5.53
CA LEU A 26 4.23 3.46 5.91
C LEU A 26 3.39 4.46 6.70
N GLN A 27 4.00 5.14 7.69
CA GLN A 27 3.33 6.20 8.46
C GLN A 27 2.82 7.33 7.58
N ARG A 28 3.63 7.78 6.60
CA ARG A 28 3.22 8.81 5.65
C ARG A 28 2.05 8.36 4.76
N HIS A 29 1.99 7.09 4.37
CA HIS A 29 0.91 6.56 3.53
C HIS A 29 -0.35 6.17 4.33
N GLY A 30 -0.30 6.23 5.66
CA GLY A 30 -1.45 6.06 6.54
C GLY A 30 -2.07 7.35 7.07
N LYS A 31 -1.51 8.52 6.74
CA LYS A 31 -1.93 9.83 7.27
C LYS A 31 -2.21 10.81 6.14
N ASP A 32 -3.42 11.35 6.14
CA ASP A 32 -3.81 12.49 5.33
C ASP A 32 -3.95 13.78 6.15
N GLU A 33 -4.45 14.84 5.50
CA GLU A 33 -4.67 16.16 6.09
C GLU A 33 -5.92 16.23 6.99
N SER A 34 -6.60 15.09 7.23
CA SER A 34 -7.73 15.03 8.14
C SER A 34 -7.31 15.06 9.61
N PHE A 35 -8.28 15.18 10.52
CA PHE A 35 -8.03 15.09 11.96
C PHE A 35 -7.89 13.63 12.47
N HIS A 36 -8.15 12.63 11.62
CA HIS A 36 -8.13 11.22 12.03
C HIS A 36 -6.71 10.76 12.39
N GLN A 37 -6.63 9.73 13.24
CA GLN A 37 -5.35 9.11 13.59
C GLN A 37 -4.73 8.41 12.36
N PRO A 38 -3.39 8.47 12.18
CA PRO A 38 -2.71 7.69 11.16
C PRO A 38 -3.01 6.18 11.29
N MET A 39 -3.37 5.54 10.18
CA MET A 39 -3.55 4.09 10.08
C MET A 39 -2.67 3.57 8.94
N PRO A 40 -1.40 3.23 9.21
CA PRO A 40 -0.43 2.85 8.19
C PRO A 40 -0.73 1.47 7.58
N PRO A 41 -0.45 1.27 6.27
CA PRO A 41 -0.44 -0.05 5.66
C PRO A 41 0.75 -0.90 6.15
N ASP A 42 0.74 -2.19 5.83
CA ASP A 42 1.85 -3.12 6.01
C ASP A 42 2.90 -2.98 4.90
N LEU A 43 2.49 -2.60 3.69
CA LEU A 43 3.36 -2.38 2.52
C LEU A 43 2.90 -1.20 1.67
N VAL A 44 3.86 -0.53 1.02
CA VAL A 44 3.60 0.45 -0.04
C VAL A 44 4.27 -0.04 -1.32
N VAL A 45 3.54 0.00 -2.43
CA VAL A 45 4.03 -0.44 -3.74
C VAL A 45 3.90 0.69 -4.75
N PHE A 46 4.97 0.94 -5.50
CA PHE A 46 5.06 1.99 -6.51
C PHE A 46 5.08 1.38 -7.93
N PRO A 47 3.92 1.07 -8.53
CA PRO A 47 3.86 0.62 -9.91
C PRO A 47 4.09 1.79 -10.89
N GLU A 48 4.67 1.49 -12.04
CA GLU A 48 4.97 2.46 -13.10
C GLU A 48 4.09 2.29 -14.35
N THR A 49 3.37 1.15 -14.47
CA THR A 49 2.44 0.91 -15.58
C THR A 49 1.09 0.39 -15.12
N ASN A 50 0.07 0.53 -15.99
CA ASN A 50 -1.28 0.05 -15.72
C ASN A 50 -1.34 -1.48 -15.60
N GLU A 51 -0.49 -2.19 -16.35
CA GLU A 51 -0.37 -3.65 -16.29
C GLU A 51 0.12 -4.10 -14.91
N GLN A 52 1.14 -3.43 -14.37
CA GLN A 52 1.61 -3.69 -13.01
C GLN A 52 0.51 -3.44 -11.97
N VAL A 53 -0.24 -2.33 -12.09
CA VAL A 53 -1.38 -2.04 -11.21
C VAL A 53 -2.40 -3.18 -11.25
N SER A 54 -2.82 -3.60 -12.45
CA SER A 54 -3.77 -4.71 -12.65
C SER A 54 -3.27 -6.00 -11.99
N ASP A 55 -2.01 -6.37 -12.22
CA ASP A 55 -1.42 -7.59 -11.68
C ASP A 55 -1.33 -7.56 -10.15
N ILE A 56 -0.94 -6.43 -9.55
CA ILE A 56 -0.91 -6.25 -8.09
C ILE A 56 -2.31 -6.43 -7.52
N VAL A 57 -3.31 -5.74 -8.06
CA VAL A 57 -4.70 -5.81 -7.57
C VAL A 57 -5.24 -7.24 -7.63
N ASN A 58 -4.97 -7.96 -8.72
CA ASN A 58 -5.37 -9.36 -8.87
C ASN A 58 -4.72 -10.27 -7.82
N ARG A 59 -3.40 -10.13 -7.58
CA ARG A 59 -2.68 -10.92 -6.56
C ARG A 59 -3.14 -10.61 -5.14
N CYS A 60 -3.41 -9.34 -4.83
CA CYS A 60 -3.98 -8.95 -3.55
C CYS A 60 -5.39 -9.54 -3.38
N ALA A 61 -6.22 -9.52 -4.42
CA ALA A 61 -7.57 -10.09 -4.40
C ALA A 61 -7.57 -11.61 -4.14
N GLU A 62 -6.66 -12.36 -4.79
CA GLU A 62 -6.48 -13.81 -4.56
C GLU A 62 -6.23 -14.13 -3.07
N ARG A 63 -5.57 -13.21 -2.35
CA ARG A 63 -5.24 -13.36 -0.92
C ARG A 63 -6.16 -12.60 0.01
N ARG A 64 -7.18 -11.90 -0.51
CA ARG A 64 -8.07 -11.00 0.23
C ARG A 64 -7.29 -9.92 1.00
N CYS A 65 -6.17 -9.47 0.43
CA CYS A 65 -5.39 -8.35 0.97
C CYS A 65 -6.10 -7.03 0.59
N PRO A 66 -6.36 -6.13 1.55
CA PRO A 66 -6.84 -4.79 1.25
C PRO A 66 -5.88 -4.05 0.31
N VAL A 67 -6.42 -3.21 -0.56
CA VAL A 67 -5.63 -2.31 -1.42
C VAL A 67 -6.15 -0.89 -1.19
N ILE A 68 -5.25 0.00 -0.79
CA ILE A 68 -5.56 1.40 -0.52
C ILE A 68 -4.90 2.25 -1.61
N PRO A 69 -5.67 2.86 -2.53
CA PRO A 69 -5.08 3.76 -3.51
C PRO A 69 -4.59 5.03 -2.82
N PHE A 70 -3.35 5.41 -3.12
CA PHE A 70 -2.72 6.61 -2.57
C PHE A 70 -2.26 7.51 -3.72
N GLY A 71 -2.65 8.79 -3.67
CA GLY A 71 -2.15 9.83 -4.57
C GLY A 71 -1.06 10.65 -3.89
N THR A 72 -1.44 11.79 -3.33
CA THR A 72 -0.53 12.70 -2.60
C THR A 72 -0.85 12.78 -1.10
N GLY A 73 -1.88 12.09 -0.62
CA GLY A 73 -2.28 12.07 0.79
C GLY A 73 -3.03 13.32 1.27
N THR A 74 -3.57 14.14 0.37
CA THR A 74 -4.18 15.44 0.75
C THR A 74 -5.68 15.37 1.07
N SER A 75 -6.22 14.17 1.35
CA SER A 75 -7.63 14.05 1.73
C SER A 75 -7.87 14.70 3.10
N LEU A 76 -9.08 15.22 3.31
CA LEU A 76 -9.51 15.82 4.58
C LEU A 76 -10.45 14.91 5.38
N GLU A 77 -10.72 13.70 4.89
CA GLU A 77 -11.76 12.82 5.41
C GLU A 77 -11.27 11.42 5.83
N GLY A 78 -9.97 11.12 5.76
CA GLY A 78 -9.43 9.84 6.19
C GLY A 78 -9.43 8.74 5.12
N HIS A 79 -9.54 9.09 3.83
CA HIS A 79 -9.76 8.13 2.74
C HIS A 79 -8.63 7.12 2.55
N ILE A 80 -7.42 7.43 2.99
CA ILE A 80 -6.23 6.58 2.84
C ILE A 80 -5.92 5.75 4.09
N ALA A 81 -6.78 5.77 5.11
CA ALA A 81 -6.56 5.01 6.34
C ALA A 81 -6.62 3.50 6.04
N ALA A 82 -5.52 2.78 6.31
CA ALA A 82 -5.43 1.33 6.16
C ALA A 82 -6.03 0.61 7.38
N LEU A 83 -7.36 0.71 7.53
CA LEU A 83 -8.10 0.22 8.71
C LEU A 83 -7.93 -1.28 8.98
N GLN A 84 -7.53 -2.06 7.96
CA GLN A 84 -7.35 -3.52 8.02
C GLN A 84 -5.93 -3.94 7.62
N GLY A 85 -4.95 -3.03 7.72
CA GLY A 85 -3.62 -3.23 7.14
C GLY A 85 -3.68 -3.24 5.60
N GLY A 86 -2.78 -4.01 4.98
CA GLY A 86 -2.65 -4.11 3.53
C GLY A 86 -1.29 -3.70 3.01
#